data_AF-A0A1Q7B719-F1
#
_entry.id   AF-A0A1Q7B719-F1
#
_cell.length_a   1.000
_cell.length_b   1.000
_cell.length_c   1.000
_cell.angle_alpha   90.00
_cell.angle_beta   90.00
_cell.angle_gamma   90.00
#
_symmetry.space_group_name_H-M   'P 1'
#
loop_
_entity.id
_entity.type
_entity.pdbx_description
1 polymer ?
#
loop_
_entity_poly.entity_id
_entity_poly.type
_entity_poly.pdbx_seq_one_letter_code
_entity_poly.pdbx_strand_id
1 'polypeptide(L)' 'MPPPIALSDEQLSAIMRACEPLRPDARAGFLEAVAAALQGREMGDGTVYLAIARAQKQFFDAPLSTDERSQPHRRMARAR' A
#
# COMPACT_ATOMS: atom_id res chain seq x y z
N MET A 1 13.70 20.45 -2.00
CA MET A 1 12.34 19.87 -1.88
C MET A 1 12.10 19.02 -3.12
N PRO A 2 11.59 17.79 -3.00
CA PRO A 2 11.26 16.99 -4.18
C PRO A 2 10.15 17.69 -5.00
N PRO A 3 10.11 17.47 -6.32
CA PRO A 3 9.05 18.04 -7.15
C PRO A 3 7.67 17.52 -6.73
N PRO A 4 6.59 18.28 -7.01
CA PRO A 4 5.22 17.82 -6.75
C PRO A 4 4.90 16.54 -7.54
N ILE A 5 4.10 15.65 -6.94
CA ILE A 5 3.64 14.42 -7.59
C ILE A 5 2.37 14.74 -8.38
N ALA A 6 2.39 14.49 -9.69
CA ALA A 6 1.26 14.75 -10.59
C ALA A 6 0.23 13.61 -10.53
N LEU A 7 -0.58 13.56 -9.47
CA LEU A 7 -1.69 12.61 -9.32
C LEU A 7 -2.96 13.14 -10.00
N SER A 8 -3.76 12.25 -10.59
CA SER A 8 -5.16 12.57 -10.90
C SER A 8 -6.01 12.58 -9.62
N ASP A 9 -7.20 13.19 -9.69
CA ASP A 9 -8.14 13.21 -8.58
C ASP A 9 -8.57 11.80 -8.14
N GLU A 10 -8.70 10.88 -9.09
CA GLU A 10 -9.04 9.48 -8.84
C GLU A 10 -7.92 8.75 -8.11
N GLN A 11 -6.67 8.99 -8.51
CA GLN A 11 -5.48 8.42 -7.87
C GLN A 11 -5.30 8.96 -6.46
N LEU A 12 -5.48 10.27 -6.26
CA LEU A 12 -5.47 10.87 -4.93
C LEU A 12 -6.59 10.29 -4.05
N SER A 13 -7.80 10.16 -4.60
CA SER A 13 -8.93 9.55 -3.90
C SER A 13 -8.65 8.11 -3.47
N ALA A 14 -7.99 7.32 -4.32
CA ALA A 14 -7.58 5.96 -4.00
C ALA A 14 -6.58 5.91 -2.84
N ILE A 15 -5.58 6.79 -2.83
CA ILE A 15 -4.60 6.91 -1.74
C ILE A 15 -5.30 7.29 -0.42
N MET A 16 -6.19 8.28 -0.45
CA MET A 16 -6.90 8.74 0.74
C MET A 16 -7.83 7.67 1.32
N ARG A 17 -8.58 6.95 0.47
CA ARG A 17 -9.41 5.81 0.89
C ARG A 17 -8.59 4.67 1.49
N ALA A 18 -7.40 4.40 0.95
CA ALA A 18 -6.51 3.38 1.49
C ALA A 18 -5.90 3.77 2.85
N CYS A 19 -5.77 5.07 3.11
CA CYS A 19 -5.25 5.63 4.36
C CYS A 19 -6.32 5.70 5.46
N GLU A 20 -7.59 5.86 5.11
CA GLU A 20 -8.72 5.99 6.02
C GLU A 20 -8.80 4.92 7.15
N PRO A 21 -8.64 3.61 6.88
CA PRO A 21 -8.74 2.59 7.92
C PRO A 21 -7.52 2.56 8.86
N LEU A 22 -6.45 3.31 8.57
CA LEU A 22 -5.25 3.33 9.40
C LEU A 22 -5.46 4.18 10.66
N ARG A 23 -4.80 3.76 11.75
CA ARG A 23 -4.71 4.52 13.00
C ARG A 23 -4.11 5.91 12.72
N PRO A 24 -4.56 6.99 13.37
CA PRO A 24 -4.13 8.36 13.06
C PRO A 24 -2.62 8.59 13.07
N ASP A 25 -1.90 7.93 13.98
CA ASP A 25 -0.44 7.98 14.12
C ASP A 25 0.31 7.27 12.98
N ALA A 26 -0.32 6.29 12.31
CA ALA A 26 0.26 5.57 11.17
C ALA A 26 0.03 6.28 9.82
N ARG A 27 -0.94 7.21 9.73
CA ARG A 27 -1.34 7.85 8.47
C ARG A 27 -0.22 8.67 7.83
N ALA A 28 0.51 9.44 8.63
CA ALA A 28 1.63 10.25 8.14
C ALA A 28 2.71 9.38 7.50
N GLY A 29 3.16 8.33 8.22
CA GLY A 29 4.14 7.37 7.71
C GLY A 29 3.68 6.64 6.45
N PHE A 30 2.41 6.26 6.38
CA PHE A 30 1.82 5.68 5.17
C PHE A 30 1.92 6.62 3.96
N LEU A 31 1.50 7.88 4.12
CA LEU A 31 1.52 8.86 3.03
C LEU A 31 2.95 9.17 2.57
N GLU A 32 3.90 9.26 3.51
CA GLU A 32 5.32 9.43 3.20
C GLU A 32 5.88 8.23 2.41
N ALA A 33 5.54 7.00 2.81
CA ALA A 33 5.98 5.80 2.10
C ALA A 33 5.40 5.71 0.69
N VAL A 34 4.12 6.08 0.51
CA VAL A 34 3.51 6.16 -0.82
C VAL A 34 4.20 7.24 -1.66
N ALA A 35 4.39 8.44 -1.12
CA ALA A 35 5.06 9.53 -1.82
C ALA A 35 6.48 9.17 -2.25
N ALA A 36 7.26 8.55 -1.35
CA ALA A 36 8.60 8.06 -1.64
C ALA A 36 8.59 6.97 -2.74
N ALA A 37 7.60 6.07 -2.71
CA ALA A 37 7.47 5.01 -3.71
C ALA A 37 7.11 5.55 -5.11
N LEU A 38 6.37 6.65 -5.19
CA LEU A 38 5.93 7.28 -6.44
C LEU A 38 6.93 8.28 -7.01
N GLN A 39 7.86 8.76 -6.20
CA GLN A 39 8.78 9.83 -6.59
C GLN A 39 9.63 9.41 -7.81
N GLY A 40 9.65 10.28 -8.83
CA GLY A 40 10.43 10.06 -10.06
C GLY A 40 9.95 8.90 -10.94
N ARG A 41 8.76 8.34 -10.70
CA ARG A 41 8.16 7.28 -11.53
C ARG A 41 7.18 7.85 -12.55
N GLU A 42 7.00 7.11 -13.63
CA GLU A 42 5.87 7.33 -14.54
C GLU A 42 4.56 7.05 -13.82
N MET A 43 3.65 8.03 -13.86
CA MET A 43 2.39 7.97 -13.13
C MET A 43 1.34 7.21 -13.93
N GLY A 44 0.76 6.20 -13.29
CA GLY A 44 -0.33 5.40 -13.83
C GLY A 44 -0.97 4.57 -12.73
N ASP A 45 -2.20 4.12 -12.95
CA ASP A 45 -3.02 3.52 -11.89
C ASP A 45 -2.38 2.28 -11.28
N GLY A 46 -1.71 1.45 -12.10
CA GLY A 46 -0.96 0.29 -11.61
C GLY A 46 0.22 0.68 -10.71
N THR A 47 0.93 1.76 -11.02
CA THR A 47 2.03 2.28 -10.19
C THR A 47 1.50 2.76 -8.84
N VAL A 48 0.39 3.50 -8.85
CA VAL A 48 -0.29 3.99 -7.64
C VAL A 48 -0.78 2.83 -6.78
N TYR A 49 -1.46 1.86 -7.39
CA TYR A 49 -1.93 0.66 -6.70
C TYR A 49 -0.80 -0.11 -6.03
N LEU A 50 0.33 -0.33 -6.72
CA LEU A 50 1.49 -1.03 -6.18
C LEU A 50 2.13 -0.26 -5.02
N ALA A 51 2.19 1.08 -5.09
CA ALA A 51 2.70 1.92 -4.01
C ALA A 51 1.81 1.80 -2.76
N ILE A 52 0.48 1.91 -2.93
CA ILE A 52 -0.51 1.72 -1.86
C ILE A 52 -0.36 0.33 -1.23
N ALA A 53 -0.37 -0.73 -2.04
CA ALA A 53 -0.31 -2.10 -1.53
C ALA A 53 0.97 -2.39 -0.74
N ARG A 54 2.10 -1.78 -1.14
CA ARG A 54 3.37 -1.89 -0.40
C ARG A 54 3.32 -1.14 0.93
N ALA A 55 2.80 0.08 0.93
CA ALA A 55 2.66 0.87 2.15
C ALA A 55 1.65 0.22 3.12
N GLN A 56 0.52 -0.30 2.63
CA GLN A 56 -0.45 -1.01 3.48
C GLN A 56 0.20 -2.20 4.19
N LYS A 57 1.06 -2.99 3.54
CA LYS A 57 1.77 -4.08 4.24
C LYS A 57 2.68 -3.62 5.39
N GLN A 58 3.10 -2.36 5.39
CA GLN A 58 3.97 -1.79 6.42
C GLN A 58 3.19 -1.13 7.56
N PHE A 59 2.03 -0.53 7.26
CA PHE A 59 1.29 0.33 8.20
C PHE A 59 -0.08 -0.22 8.59
N PHE A 60 -0.63 -1.17 7.83
CA PHE A 60 -1.88 -1.83 8.19
C PHE A 60 -1.59 -2.93 9.20
N ASP A 61 -1.98 -2.69 10.44
CA ASP A 61 -2.04 -3.70 11.48
C ASP A 61 -3.44 -4.33 11.45
N ALA A 62 -3.54 -5.49 10.81
CA ALA A 62 -4.78 -6.24 10.80
C ALA A 62 -5.11 -6.63 12.25
N PRO A 63 -6.36 -6.44 12.73
CA PRO A 63 -6.75 -7.05 13.99
C PRO A 63 -6.38 -8.53 13.91
N LEU A 64 -5.65 -9.04 14.90
CA LEU A 64 -5.35 -10.46 15.01
C LEU A 64 -6.69 -11.18 15.13
N SER A 65 -7.25 -11.60 14.00
CA SER A 65 -8.30 -12.59 13.99
C SER A 65 -7.69 -13.80 14.68
N THR A 66 -8.22 -14.18 15.84
CA THR A 66 -7.94 -15.44 16.54
C THR A 66 -8.36 -16.68 15.72
N ASP A 67 -8.45 -16.56 14.41
CA ASP A 67 -8.84 -17.63 13.51
C ASP A 67 -7.58 -18.37 13.06
N GLU A 68 -7.28 -19.46 13.75
CA GLU A 68 -6.16 -20.40 13.54
C GLU A 68 -6.13 -21.06 12.15
N ARG A 69 -6.93 -20.60 11.17
CA ARG A 69 -7.15 -21.28 9.88
C ARG A 69 -6.44 -20.66 8.67
N SER A 70 -5.56 -19.67 8.85
CA SER A 70 -4.74 -19.18 7.73
C SER A 70 -3.45 -19.98 7.58
N GLN A 71 -3.57 -21.24 7.15
CA GLN A 71 -2.43 -21.97 6.59
C GLN A 71 -1.99 -21.30 5.28
N PRO A 72 -0.71 -20.93 5.10
CA PRO A 72 -0.23 -20.46 3.82
C PRO A 72 -0.26 -21.63 2.84
N HIS A 73 -1.00 -21.50 1.74
CA HIS A 73 -0.89 -22.39 0.58
C HIS A 73 0.55 -22.31 0.04
N ARG A 74 1.40 -23.21 0.55
CA ARG A 74 2.74 -23.43 0.06
C ARG A 74 2.61 -23.91 -1.38
N ARG A 75 2.97 -23.05 -2.33
CA ARG A 75 3.01 -23.37 -3.76
C ARG A 75 3.91 -24.60 -3.96
N MET A 76 3.30 -25.76 -4.21
CA MET A 76 4.03 -27.00 -4.47
C MET A 76 4.90 -26.81 -5.71
N ALA A 77 6.22 -26.84 -5.51
CA ALA A 77 7.16 -26.99 -6.60
C ALA A 77 6.95 -28.37 -7.22
N ARG A 78 6.58 -28.41 -8.51
CA ARG A 78 6.59 -29.63 -9.30
C ARG A 78 8.04 -30.09 -9.44
N ALA A 79 8.37 -31.23 -8.82
CA ALA A 79 9.59 -31.96 -9.12
C ALA A 79 9.46 -32.61 -10.51
N ARG A 80 10.58 -32.62 -11.24
CA ARG A 80 10.75 -33.20 -12.58
C ARG A 80 10.69 -34.72 -12.55
#